data_AF-A0A9Q9IP92-F1
#
_entry.id   AF-A0A9Q9IP92-F1
#
_cell.length_a   1.000
_cell.length_b   1.000
_cell.length_c   1.000
_cell.angle_alpha   90.00
_cell.angle_beta   90.00
_cell.angle_gamma   90.00
#
_symmetry.space_group_name_H-M   'P 1'
#
loop_
_entity.id
_entity.type
_entity.pdbx_description
1 polymer ?
#
loop_
_entity_poly.entity_id
_entity_poly.type
_entity_poly.pdbx_seq_one_letter_code
_entity_poly.pdbx_strand_id
1 'polypeptide(L)'
;MTEAFGTVQADNPLTAVHRILEQILAASDDLAGPERLAIMFARPELQAQALQRLIAAQRLIAGWLRRTYPDQLDDTLAHATAGAVVGALVGTVLADVEHGETTHELQQQLHRSIKLLTDGLRSLE
;
A
#
# COMPACT_ATOMS: atom_id res chain seq x y z
N MET A 1 13.60 -6.24 -2.28
CA MET A 1 12.43 -5.48 -2.78
C MET A 1 12.39 -5.42 -4.30
N THR A 2 13.52 -5.24 -5.01
CA THR A 2 13.53 -5.15 -6.49
C THR A 2 13.00 -6.40 -7.20
N GLU A 3 13.18 -7.61 -6.62
CA GLU A 3 12.68 -8.87 -7.19
C GLU A 3 11.16 -9.06 -7.07
N ALA A 4 10.48 -8.41 -6.10
CA ALA A 4 9.04 -8.61 -5.87
C ALA A 4 8.15 -8.01 -6.98
N PHE A 5 8.65 -6.98 -7.68
CA PHE A 5 7.91 -6.29 -8.74
C PHE A 5 8.12 -6.90 -10.14
N GLY A 6 9.06 -7.84 -10.27
CA GLY A 6 9.47 -8.40 -11.57
C GLY A 6 8.51 -9.46 -12.15
N THR A 7 7.62 -10.02 -11.33
CA THR A 7 6.72 -11.12 -11.71
C THR A 7 5.23 -10.72 -11.76
N VAL A 8 4.91 -9.44 -11.57
CA VAL A 8 3.52 -8.98 -11.52
C VAL A 8 3.02 -8.75 -12.95
N GLN A 9 2.55 -9.82 -13.58
CA GLN A 9 1.82 -9.72 -14.84
C GLN A 9 0.35 -9.44 -14.54
N ALA A 10 -0.07 -8.21 -14.77
CA ALA A 10 -1.42 -7.72 -14.49
C ALA A 10 -1.94 -6.92 -15.68
N ASP A 11 -3.19 -7.20 -16.06
CA ASP A 11 -3.83 -6.64 -17.26
C ASP A 11 -4.01 -5.11 -17.20
N ASN A 12 -3.90 -4.51 -16.00
CA ASN A 12 -4.00 -3.07 -15.78
C ASN A 12 -3.21 -2.64 -14.51
N PRO A 13 -2.87 -1.33 -14.36
CA PRO A 13 -2.03 -0.82 -13.27
C PRO A 13 -2.57 -1.08 -11.88
N LEU A 14 -3.89 -1.09 -11.77
CA LEU A 14 -4.61 -1.30 -10.52
C LEU A 14 -4.48 -2.73 -10.01
N THR A 15 -4.64 -3.72 -10.88
CA THR A 15 -4.45 -5.14 -10.56
C THR A 15 -3.00 -5.43 -10.21
N ALA A 16 -2.09 -4.69 -10.82
CA ALA A 16 -0.66 -4.80 -10.61
C ALA A 16 -0.28 -4.30 -9.21
N VAL A 17 -0.80 -3.13 -8.83
CA VAL A 17 -0.70 -2.60 -7.46
C VAL A 17 -1.37 -3.55 -6.45
N HIS A 18 -2.57 -4.05 -6.73
CA HIS A 18 -3.29 -4.98 -5.84
C HIS A 18 -2.43 -6.19 -5.47
N ARG A 19 -1.78 -6.84 -6.45
CA ARG A 19 -0.90 -8.00 -6.20
C ARG A 19 0.35 -7.65 -5.39
N ILE A 20 0.97 -6.51 -5.66
CA ILE A 20 2.12 -6.03 -4.89
C ILE A 20 1.73 -5.86 -3.41
N LEU A 21 0.55 -5.28 -3.17
CA LEU A 21 0.03 -5.08 -1.83
C LEU A 21 -0.26 -6.42 -1.16
N GLU A 22 -0.94 -7.35 -1.82
CA GLU A 22 -1.17 -8.70 -1.30
C GLU A 22 0.15 -9.41 -0.94
N GLN A 23 1.20 -9.29 -1.75
CA GLN A 23 2.50 -9.88 -1.45
C GLN A 23 3.20 -9.22 -0.25
N ILE A 24 3.12 -7.89 -0.14
CA ILE A 24 3.66 -7.17 1.02
C ILE A 24 2.92 -7.58 2.29
N LEU A 25 1.59 -7.72 2.22
CA LEU A 25 0.73 -8.10 3.33
C LEU A 25 0.94 -9.55 3.77
N ALA A 26 1.00 -10.50 2.83
CA ALA A 26 1.32 -11.90 3.12
C ALA A 26 2.71 -12.06 3.76
N ALA A 27 3.66 -11.19 3.42
CA ALA A 27 4.98 -11.16 4.04
C ALA A 27 5.02 -10.43 5.40
N SER A 28 3.97 -9.69 5.78
CA SER A 28 3.96 -8.83 6.96
C SER A 28 3.05 -9.29 8.11
N ASP A 29 2.34 -10.41 7.96
CA ASP A 29 1.60 -11.07 9.06
C ASP A 29 2.50 -11.34 10.30
N ASP A 30 3.81 -11.49 10.10
CA ASP A 30 4.81 -11.68 11.16
C ASP A 30 5.46 -10.36 11.65
N LEU A 31 5.23 -9.23 10.95
CA LEU A 31 5.94 -7.94 11.15
C LEU A 31 5.06 -6.80 11.71
N ALA A 32 3.73 -6.97 11.71
CA ALA A 32 2.75 -5.93 12.07
C ALA A 32 1.91 -6.25 13.32
N GLY A 33 2.42 -7.08 14.23
CA GLY A 33 1.72 -7.36 15.49
C GLY A 33 1.43 -6.08 16.32
N PRO A 34 0.30 -6.04 17.05
CA PRO A 34 -0.18 -4.84 17.75
C PRO A 34 0.85 -4.25 18.74
N GLU A 35 1.66 -5.09 19.39
CA GLU A 35 2.73 -4.67 20.30
C GLU A 35 3.83 -3.86 19.58
N ARG A 36 4.15 -4.23 18.34
CA ARG A 36 5.19 -3.56 17.54
C ARG A 36 4.70 -2.22 16.99
N LEU A 37 3.42 -2.15 16.63
CA LEU A 37 2.74 -0.90 16.28
C LEU A 37 2.70 0.04 17.49
N ALA A 38 2.37 -0.46 18.68
CA ALA A 38 2.39 0.33 19.91
C ALA A 38 3.78 0.93 20.20
N ILE A 39 4.85 0.15 20.05
CA ILE A 39 6.23 0.65 20.22
C ILE A 39 6.58 1.71 19.16
N MET A 40 6.20 1.48 17.90
CA MET A 40 6.41 2.45 16.81
C MET A 40 5.69 3.77 17.09
N PHE A 41 4.44 3.73 17.54
CA PHE A 41 3.67 4.93 17.87
C PHE A 41 4.16 5.63 19.15
N ALA A 42 4.78 4.92 20.09
CA ALA A 42 5.32 5.53 21.31
C ALA A 42 6.63 6.31 21.11
N ARG A 43 7.34 6.11 19.98
CA ARG A 43 8.69 6.66 19.75
C ARG A 43 8.72 7.58 18.52
N PRO A 44 8.90 8.90 18.68
CA PRO A 44 8.95 9.84 17.55
C PRO A 44 9.98 9.48 16.48
N GLU A 45 11.12 8.93 16.87
CA GLU A 45 12.19 8.52 15.96
C GLU A 45 11.76 7.35 15.08
N LEU A 46 10.98 6.42 15.63
CA LEU A 46 10.42 5.30 14.86
C LEU A 46 9.32 5.77 13.92
N GLN A 47 8.50 6.73 14.32
CA GLN A 47 7.50 7.36 13.45
C GLN A 47 8.17 8.06 12.27
N ALA A 48 9.22 8.84 12.51
CA ALA A 48 9.97 9.52 11.45
C ALA A 48 10.59 8.52 10.47
N GLN A 49 11.17 7.43 10.99
CA GLN A 49 11.74 6.37 10.16
C GLN A 49 10.67 5.61 9.36
N ALA A 50 9.49 5.37 9.95
CA ALA A 50 8.35 4.76 9.27
C ALA A 50 7.84 5.66 8.13
N LEU A 51 7.69 6.95 8.38
CA LEU A 51 7.29 7.93 7.37
C LEU A 51 8.28 7.99 6.20
N GLN A 52 9.59 7.99 6.49
CA GLN A 52 10.62 7.94 5.45
C GLN A 52 10.51 6.69 4.57
N ARG A 53 10.22 5.53 5.18
CA ARG A 53 10.00 4.27 4.44
C ARG A 53 8.74 4.33 3.59
N LEU A 54 7.65 4.90 4.10
CA LEU A 54 6.40 5.08 3.35
C LEU A 54 6.61 5.99 2.13
N ILE A 55 7.31 7.11 2.29
CA ILE A 55 7.66 8.01 1.17
C ILE A 55 8.52 7.29 0.13
N ALA A 56 9.50 6.49 0.58
CA ALA A 56 10.34 5.71 -0.33
C ALA A 56 9.52 4.66 -1.10
N ALA A 57 8.61 3.95 -0.43
CA ALA A 57 7.71 2.99 -1.05
C ALA A 57 6.79 3.65 -2.09
N GLN A 58 6.19 4.80 -1.75
CA GLN A 58 5.36 5.57 -2.69
C GLN A 58 6.14 5.94 -3.96
N ARG A 59 7.39 6.41 -3.83
CA ARG A 59 8.24 6.74 -4.99
C ARG A 59 8.56 5.52 -5.85
N LEU A 60 8.83 4.37 -5.23
CA LEU A 60 9.08 3.12 -5.95
C LEU A 60 7.84 2.65 -6.72
N ILE A 61 6.66 2.69 -6.08
CA ILE A 61 5.39 2.34 -6.70
C ILE A 61 5.07 3.28 -7.86
N ALA A 62 5.19 4.60 -7.67
CA ALA A 62 4.98 5.60 -8.71
C ALA A 62 5.91 5.39 -9.91
N GLY A 63 7.21 5.18 -9.65
CA GLY A 63 8.18 4.92 -10.71
C GLY A 63 7.90 3.63 -11.47
N TRP A 64 7.42 2.59 -10.79
CA TRP A 64 7.02 1.34 -11.44
C TRP A 64 5.74 1.51 -12.26
N LEU A 65 4.72 2.18 -11.72
CA LEU A 65 3.48 2.51 -12.42
C LEU A 65 3.76 3.27 -13.72
N ARG A 66 4.60 4.32 -13.64
CA ARG A 66 4.97 5.13 -14.80
C ARG A 66 5.71 4.32 -15.87
N ARG A 67 6.60 3.41 -15.47
CA ARG A 67 7.32 2.54 -16.42
C ARG A 67 6.44 1.48 -17.07
N THR A 68 5.46 0.97 -16.33
CA THR A 68 4.62 -0.15 -16.76
C THR A 68 3.44 0.33 -17.61
N TYR A 69 2.93 1.54 -17.33
CA TYR A 69 1.75 2.10 -18.00
C TYR A 69 2.02 3.53 -18.51
N PRO A 70 3.03 3.72 -19.37
CA PRO A 70 3.47 5.05 -19.81
C PRO A 70 2.42 5.79 -20.65
N ASP A 71 1.53 5.05 -21.32
CA ASP A 71 0.49 5.60 -22.19
C ASP A 71 -0.80 5.94 -21.43
N GLN A 72 -0.93 5.50 -20.18
CA GLN A 72 -2.14 5.68 -19.35
C GLN A 72 -1.89 6.60 -18.15
N LEU A 73 -0.67 6.61 -17.61
CA LEU A 73 -0.33 7.39 -16.42
C LEU A 73 0.80 8.37 -16.72
N ASP A 74 0.49 9.66 -16.63
CA ASP A 74 1.52 10.69 -16.55
C ASP A 74 2.22 10.67 -15.17
N ASP A 75 3.19 11.56 -14.98
CA ASP A 75 4.05 11.55 -13.78
C ASP A 75 3.23 11.88 -12.52
N THR A 76 2.36 12.87 -12.65
CA THR A 76 1.48 13.34 -11.60
C THR A 76 0.50 12.25 -11.20
N LEU A 77 -0.15 11.61 -12.18
CA LEU A 77 -1.14 10.55 -11.96
C LEU A 77 -0.49 9.30 -11.38
N ALA A 78 0.72 8.92 -11.80
CA ALA A 78 1.46 7.82 -11.20
C ALA A 78 1.78 8.08 -9.73
N HIS A 79 2.21 9.31 -9.39
CA HIS A 79 2.48 9.72 -8.01
C HIS A 79 1.21 9.81 -7.15
N ALA A 80 0.11 10.33 -7.69
CA ALA A 80 -1.17 10.42 -7.01
C ALA A 80 -1.76 9.03 -6.73
N THR A 81 -1.70 8.14 -7.73
CA THR A 81 -2.14 6.74 -7.59
C THR A 81 -1.33 6.02 -6.52
N ALA A 82 -0.01 6.14 -6.55
CA ALA A 82 0.86 5.55 -5.52
C ALA A 82 0.57 6.12 -4.12
N GLY A 83 0.29 7.42 -4.01
CA GLY A 83 -0.07 8.07 -2.75
C GLY A 83 -1.40 7.59 -2.19
N ALA A 84 -2.43 7.48 -3.05
CA ALA A 84 -3.74 6.97 -2.66
C ALA A 84 -3.64 5.52 -2.12
N VAL A 85 -2.82 4.69 -2.79
CA VAL A 85 -2.56 3.31 -2.38
C VAL A 85 -1.91 3.24 -1.01
N VAL A 86 -0.80 3.96 -0.82
CA VAL A 86 -0.08 3.97 0.46
C VAL A 86 -0.96 4.53 1.57
N GLY A 87 -1.71 5.59 1.30
CA GLY A 87 -2.66 6.19 2.24
C GLY A 87 -3.77 5.24 2.66
N ALA A 88 -4.34 4.48 1.72
CA ALA A 88 -5.37 3.48 2.02
C ALA A 88 -4.85 2.38 2.96
N LEU A 89 -3.63 1.88 2.73
CA LEU A 89 -3.02 0.87 3.61
C LEU A 89 -2.80 1.41 5.03
N VAL A 90 -2.20 2.61 5.14
CA VAL A 90 -1.93 3.22 6.44
C VAL A 90 -3.23 3.49 7.18
N GLY A 91 -4.26 3.98 6.49
CA GLY A 91 -5.58 4.20 7.05
C GLY A 91 -6.23 2.92 7.58
N THR A 92 -6.13 1.81 6.86
CA THR A 92 -6.65 0.51 7.32
C THR A 92 -5.88 -0.02 8.53
N VAL A 93 -4.55 0.08 8.54
CA VAL A 93 -3.75 -0.34 9.71
C VAL A 93 -4.07 0.50 10.95
N LEU A 94 -4.25 1.81 10.78
CA LEU A 94 -4.62 2.69 11.89
C LEU A 94 -6.02 2.36 12.42
N ALA A 95 -6.98 2.12 11.53
CA ALA A 95 -8.32 1.70 11.92
C ALA A 95 -8.27 0.39 12.73
N ASP A 96 -7.52 -0.62 12.29
CA ASP A 96 -7.40 -1.88 13.02
C ASP A 96 -6.77 -1.70 14.42
N VAL A 97 -5.74 -0.86 14.55
CA VAL A 97 -5.13 -0.53 15.83
C VAL A 97 -6.12 0.15 16.78
N GLU A 98 -6.96 1.03 16.27
CA GLU A 98 -8.00 1.72 17.06
C GLU A 98 -9.10 0.77 17.53
N HIS A 99 -9.46 -0.23 16.71
CA HIS A 99 -10.57 -1.15 17.00
C HIS A 99 -10.13 -2.44 17.72
N GLY A 100 -8.83 -2.74 17.80
CA GLY A 100 -8.31 -3.94 18.46
C GLY A 100 -8.67 -5.25 17.75
N GLU A 101 -8.89 -5.18 16.43
CA GLU A 101 -9.35 -6.29 15.60
C GLU A 101 -8.26 -7.35 15.35
N THR A 102 -8.68 -8.58 15.03
CA THR A 102 -7.80 -9.73 14.86
C THR A 102 -7.18 -9.78 13.46
N THR A 103 -6.00 -10.41 13.31
CA THR A 103 -5.21 -10.51 12.05
C THR A 103 -6.00 -10.99 10.82
N HIS A 104 -7.05 -11.81 11.02
CA HIS A 104 -7.90 -12.30 9.94
C HIS A 104 -8.86 -11.23 9.36
N GLU A 105 -9.21 -10.22 10.15
CA GLU A 105 -10.09 -9.10 9.76
C GLU A 105 -9.32 -8.07 8.94
N LEU A 106 -8.04 -7.83 9.28
CA LEU A 106 -7.13 -6.92 8.57
C LEU A 106 -7.05 -7.23 7.07
N GLN A 107 -6.84 -8.50 6.70
CA GLN A 107 -6.76 -8.90 5.29
C GLN A 107 -8.05 -8.59 4.53
N GLN A 108 -9.22 -8.84 5.13
CA GLN A 108 -10.50 -8.55 4.51
C GLN A 108 -10.77 -7.05 4.39
N GLN A 109 -10.37 -6.26 5.40
CA GLN A 109 -10.46 -4.82 5.37
C GLN A 109 -9.57 -4.22 4.28
N LEU A 110 -8.33 -4.69 4.17
CA LEU A 110 -7.38 -4.26 3.15
C LEU A 110 -7.88 -4.59 1.74
N HIS A 111 -8.44 -5.78 1.53
CA HIS A 111 -9.06 -6.15 0.25
C HIS A 111 -10.21 -5.19 -0.12
N ARG A 112 -11.05 -4.82 0.86
CA ARG A 112 -12.12 -3.84 0.66
C ARG A 112 -11.57 -2.45 0.32
N SER A 113 -10.53 -1.99 1.02
CA SER A 113 -9.87 -0.71 0.76
C SER A 113 -9.25 -0.64 -0.63
N ILE A 114 -8.60 -1.72 -1.10
CA ILE A 114 -8.02 -1.75 -2.45
C ILE A 114 -9.12 -1.80 -3.51
N LYS A 115 -10.21 -2.54 -3.27
CA LYS A 115 -11.37 -2.53 -4.18
C LYS A 115 -11.97 -1.13 -4.29
N LEU A 116 -12.19 -0.44 -3.17
CA LEU A 116 -12.66 0.94 -3.14
C LEU A 116 -11.75 1.87 -3.96
N LEU A 117 -10.43 1.74 -3.78
CA LEU A 117 -9.44 2.51 -4.52
C LEU A 117 -9.49 2.20 -6.03
N THR A 118 -9.67 0.94 -6.40
CA THR A 118 -9.79 0.50 -7.79
C THR A 118 -11.02 1.06 -8.47
N ASP A 119 -12.16 1.03 -7.78
CA ASP A 119 -13.42 1.55 -8.30
C ASP A 119 -13.38 3.09 -8.37
N GLY A 120 -12.75 3.75 -7.41
CA GLY A 120 -12.52 5.20 -7.43
C GLY A 120 -11.64 5.65 -8.59
N LEU A 121 -10.56 4.94 -8.89
CA LEU A 121 -9.67 5.29 -10.00
C LEU A 121 -10.31 5.07 -11.38
N ARG A 122 -11.15 4.04 -11.55
CA ARG A 122 -11.97 3.90 -12.77
C ARG A 122 -12.98 5.03 -12.97
N SER A 123 -13.41 5.69 -11.91
CA SER A 123 -14.38 6.79 -12.01
C SER A 123 -13.76 8.11 -12.53
N LEU A 124 -12.43 8.15 -12.67
CA LEU A 124 -11.68 9.31 -13.17
C LEU A 124 -11.29 9.19 -14.66
N GLU A 125 -11.58 8.05 -15.30
CA GLU A 125 -11.48 7.81 -16.76
C GLU A 125 -12.78 8.21 -17.47
#